data_AF-Q5YBB7-F1
#
_entry.id   AF-Q5YBB7-F1
#
_cell.length_a   1.000
_cell.length_b   1.000
_cell.length_c   1.000
_cell.angle_alpha   90.00
_cell.angle_beta   90.00
_cell.angle_gamma   90.00
#
_symmetry.space_group_name_H-M   'P 1'
#
loop_
_entity.id
_entity.type
_entity.pdbx_description
1 polymer ?
#
loop_
_entity_poly.entity_id
_entity_poly.type
_entity_poly.pdbx_seq_one_letter_code
_entity_poly.pdbx_strand_id
1 'polypeptide(L)' 'KYSTVQNWYAGDEQGRGGIYNFVTKRGLAGDRAKISWTQVETGSAITWKYPSVVLKGEASVGEFYS' A
#
# COMPACT_ATOMS: atom_id res chain seq x y z
N LYS A 1 -6.67 -8.70 -7.35
CA LYS A 1 -7.04 -7.91 -6.15
C LYS A 1 -6.00 -8.18 -5.07
N TYR A 2 -5.49 -7.16 -4.39
CA TYR A 2 -4.43 -7.26 -3.38
C TYR A 2 -4.84 -6.43 -2.16
N SER A 3 -4.89 -7.06 -0.98
CA SER A 3 -5.30 -6.40 0.26
C SER A 3 -4.15 -6.36 1.26
N THR A 4 -3.96 -5.23 1.93
CA THR A 4 -3.02 -5.10 3.05
C THR A 4 -3.77 -4.64 4.30
N VAL A 5 -3.59 -5.35 5.42
CA VAL A 5 -4.03 -4.90 6.74
C VAL A 5 -2.79 -4.82 7.63
N GLN A 6 -2.53 -3.65 8.20
CA GLN A 6 -1.43 -3.43 9.12
C GLN A 6 -1.91 -2.68 10.34
N ASN A 7 -1.62 -3.23 11.51
CA ASN A 7 -1.92 -2.65 12.80
C ASN A 7 -0.66 -2.72 13.67
N TRP A 8 -0.15 -1.56 14.05
CA TRP A 8 1.09 -1.43 14.81
C TRP A 8 0.88 -0.61 16.08
N TYR A 9 1.88 -0.65 16.96
CA TYR A 9 1.98 0.26 18.08
C TYR A 9 2.74 1.52 17.66
N ALA A 10 2.16 2.70 17.93
CA ALA A 10 2.69 3.99 17.46
C ALA A 10 3.90 4.48 18.26
N GLY A 11 4.24 3.78 19.35
CA GLY A 11 5.24 4.20 20.31
C GLY A 11 4.62 4.91 21.51
N ASP A 12 5.47 5.19 22.51
CA ASP A 12 5.12 6.01 23.65
C ASP A 12 5.13 7.51 23.29
N GLU A 13 4.79 8.38 24.24
CA GLU A 13 4.80 9.85 24.06
C GLU A 13 6.19 10.41 23.72
N GLN A 14 7.26 9.65 23.97
CA GLN A 14 8.64 9.99 23.62
C GLN A 14 9.05 9.40 22.26
N GLY A 15 8.12 8.77 21.53
CA GLY A 15 8.34 8.15 20.22
C GLY A 15 9.06 6.81 20.27
N ARG A 16 9.26 6.20 21.45
CA ARG A 16 10.00 4.95 21.60
C ARG A 16 9.08 3.75 21.35
N GLY A 17 9.56 2.80 20.56
CA GLY A 17 8.83 1.57 20.23
C GLY A 17 7.84 1.68 19.09
N GLY A 18 7.66 2.88 18.52
CA GLY A 18 6.90 3.08 17.28
C GLY A 18 7.66 2.58 16.06
N ILE A 19 6.92 2.20 15.01
CA ILE A 19 7.54 1.72 13.77
C ILE A 19 7.47 2.74 12.63
N TYR A 20 8.46 2.68 11.74
CA TYR A 20 8.45 3.38 10.45
C TYR A 20 8.05 2.44 9.33
N ASN A 21 7.01 2.82 8.58
CA ASN A 21 6.37 1.98 7.59
C ASN A 21 6.62 2.52 6.18
N PHE A 22 7.87 2.35 5.72
CA PHE A 22 8.33 2.80 4.41
C PHE A 22 8.23 1.67 3.39
N VAL A 23 7.29 1.78 2.44
CA VAL A 23 6.98 0.68 1.51
C VAL A 23 6.75 1.16 0.09
N THR A 24 7.45 0.53 -0.86
CA THR A 24 7.17 0.65 -2.29
C THR A 24 6.55 -0.65 -2.79
N LYS A 25 5.34 -0.58 -3.36
CA LYS A 25 4.66 -1.72 -4.00
C LYS A 25 4.41 -1.38 -5.46
N ARG A 26 4.65 -2.32 -6.38
CA ARG A 26 4.40 -2.11 -7.81
C ARG A 26 3.77 -3.34 -8.43
N GLY A 27 2.65 -3.14 -9.12
CA GLY A 27 2.02 -4.15 -9.98
C GLY A 27 2.22 -3.81 -11.46
N LEU A 28 2.34 -4.83 -12.31
CA LEU A 28 2.37 -4.70 -13.77
C LEU A 28 1.12 -5.34 -14.36
N ALA A 29 0.27 -4.54 -15.00
CA ALA A 29 -0.96 -5.02 -15.64
C ALA A 29 -0.72 -5.23 -17.14
N GLY A 30 -0.90 -6.48 -17.60
CA GLY A 30 -0.93 -6.85 -19.02
C GLY A 30 -2.28 -6.60 -19.67
N ASP A 31 -2.50 -7.12 -20.87
CA ASP A 31 -3.71 -6.84 -21.66
C ASP A 31 -4.97 -7.30 -20.95
N ARG A 32 -5.96 -6.40 -20.85
CA ARG A 32 -7.25 -6.58 -20.15
C ARG A 32 -7.10 -6.99 -18.68
N ALA A 33 -5.92 -6.80 -18.08
CA ALA A 33 -5.67 -7.15 -16.69
C ALA A 33 -6.18 -6.05 -15.75
N LYS A 34 -6.73 -6.47 -14.60
CA LYS A 34 -7.20 -5.57 -13.54
C LYS A 34 -6.42 -5.79 -12.26
N ILE A 35 -5.72 -4.75 -11.80
CA ILE A 35 -5.08 -4.69 -10.48
C ILE A 35 -5.87 -3.75 -9.60
N SER A 36 -6.19 -4.22 -8.39
CA SER A 36 -6.98 -3.47 -7.41
C SER A 36 -6.30 -3.60 -6.07
N TRP A 37 -5.87 -2.47 -5.50
CA TRP A 37 -5.21 -2.36 -4.20
C TRP A 37 -6.23 -1.92 -3.16
N THR A 38 -6.28 -2.63 -2.05
CA THR A 38 -7.05 -2.21 -0.87
C THR A 38 -6.12 -2.21 0.33
N GLN A 39 -6.08 -1.11 1.09
CA GLN A 39 -5.25 -1.02 2.28
C GLN A 39 -6.02 -0.44 3.46
N VAL A 40 -5.72 -0.96 4.65
CA VAL A 40 -6.10 -0.38 5.94
C VAL A 40 -4.86 -0.42 6.82
N GLU A 41 -4.43 0.74 7.29
CA GLU A 41 -3.17 0.90 8.01
C GLU A 41 -3.38 1.80 9.23
N THR A 42 -2.95 1.33 10.39
CA THR A 42 -3.08 2.08 11.65
C THR A 42 -1.89 1.84 12.57
N GLY A 43 -1.58 2.85 13.37
CA GLY A 43 -0.68 2.72 14.52
C GLY A 43 0.81 2.65 14.22
N SER A 44 1.26 2.92 13.00
CA SER A 44 2.69 3.22 12.74
C SER A 44 3.02 4.66 13.15
N ALA A 45 4.24 4.92 13.62
CA ALA A 45 4.70 6.27 13.96
C ALA A 45 4.80 7.17 12.73
N ILE A 46 5.33 6.65 11.62
CA ILE A 46 5.32 7.31 10.30
C ILE A 46 5.01 6.27 9.23
N THR A 47 4.12 6.61 8.31
CA THR A 47 3.86 5.82 7.10
C THR A 47 4.27 6.59 5.87
N TRP A 48 5.08 5.95 5.03
CA TRP A 48 5.38 6.47 3.71
C TRP A 48 5.27 5.37 2.67
N LYS A 49 4.21 5.43 1.86
CA LYS A 49 3.91 4.35 0.92
C LYS A 49 3.58 4.84 -0.47
N TYR A 50 4.07 4.06 -1.42
CA TYR A 50 3.87 4.28 -2.85
C TYR A 50 3.42 2.99 -3.50
N PRO A 51 2.14 2.59 -3.34
CA PRO A 51 1.57 1.52 -4.13
C PRO A 51 1.30 2.06 -5.55
N SER A 52 1.78 1.36 -6.58
CA SER A 52 1.67 1.79 -7.97
C SER A 52 1.21 0.66 -8.89
N VAL A 53 0.55 1.01 -9.99
CA VAL A 53 0.25 0.09 -11.09
C VAL A 53 0.88 0.63 -12.37
N VAL A 54 1.62 -0.22 -13.06
CA VAL A 54 2.08 0.01 -14.43
C VAL A 54 1.04 -0.60 -15.37
N LEU A 55 0.29 0.25 -16.07
CA LEU A 55 -0.71 -0.13 -17.06
C LEU A 55 -0.01 -0.35 -18.40
N LYS A 56 0.54 -1.55 -18.61
CA LYS A 56 1.33 -1.87 -19.80
C LYS A 56 0.47 -2.44 -20.94
N GLY A 57 -0.61 -3.15 -20.61
CA GLY A 57 -1.46 -3.77 -21.60
C GLY A 57 -2.66 -2.94 -22.03
N GLU A 58 -3.18 -3.27 -23.21
CA GLU A 58 -4.39 -2.66 -23.77
C GLU A 58 -5.59 -2.95 -22.85
N ALA A 59 -6.43 -1.94 -22.60
CA ALA A 59 -7.60 -2.03 -21.71
C ALA A 59 -7.27 -2.54 -20.29
N SER A 60 -6.04 -2.32 -19.81
CA SER A 60 -5.66 -2.61 -18.43
C SER A 60 -6.23 -1.58 -17.44
N VAL A 61 -6.53 -2.02 -16.22
CA VAL A 61 -7.19 -1.21 -15.18
C VAL A 61 -6.45 -1.29 -13.86
N GLY A 62 -6.20 -0.14 -13.24
CA GLY A 62 -5.62 0.00 -11.90
C GLY A 62 -6.60 0.71 -10.97
N GLU A 63 -6.92 0.10 -9.83
CA GLU A 63 -7.78 0.68 -8.79
C GLU A 63 -7.04 0.76 -7.46
N PHE A 64 -7.33 1.80 -6.69
CA PHE A 64 -6.75 2.03 -5.38
C PHE A 64 -7.85 2.42 -4.38
N TYR A 65 -7.85 1.72 -3.24
CA TYR A 65 -8.72 1.96 -2.12
C TYR A 65 -7.85 2.03 -0.86
N SER A 66 -7.93 3.12 -0.12
CA SER A 66 -7.16 3.39 1.10
C SER A 66 -8.05 3.86 2.24
#